data_AF-A0A480A551-F1
#
_entry.id   AF-A0A480A551-F1
#
_cell.length_a   1.000
_cell.length_b   1.000
_cell.length_c   1.000
_cell.angle_alpha   90.00
_cell.angle_beta   90.00
_cell.angle_gamma   90.00
#
_symmetry.space_group_name_H-M   'P 1'
#
loop_
_entity.id
_entity.type
_entity.pdbx_description
1 polymer ?
#
loop_
_entity_poly.entity_id
_entity_poly.type
_entity_poly.pdbx_seq_one_letter_code
_entity_poly.pdbx_strand_id
1 'polypeptide(L)'
;MYQTDPPLSPKETLPTMYDLPSEDPEEKGLPDQFHLLQRQLLSETFTPGNYKMEEIFTASDMNLYYDSRHPLWYKRPDWFAALGVPYLYGEQQDLRLSYVVWQEGVNPHIVVELLSPGTEKEDLGQTLRDVEKPPGKWEIYEQILRVPYYAIFDRYQSEFRMFQLNGVHEVSLKENRYTEATLTDNRFWIPSIELGLGVWEGSYKNVNMPWLRWYDKDGNWVLTPTEFERQRADQERQRAEQERQKTERLIAQLRALGVEPDID
;
A
#
# COMPACT_ATOMS: atom_id res chain seq x y z
N MET A 1 -36.54 -43.35 -18.52
CA MET A 1 -35.79 -43.56 -17.27
C MET A 1 -35.45 -42.19 -16.71
N TYR A 2 -36.08 -41.78 -15.62
CA TYR A 2 -35.70 -40.55 -14.91
C TYR A 2 -34.46 -40.88 -14.08
N GLN A 3 -33.41 -40.08 -14.20
CA GLN A 3 -32.19 -40.24 -13.39
C GLN A 3 -32.55 -39.96 -11.93
N THR A 4 -32.52 -41.00 -11.10
CA THR A 4 -32.93 -40.93 -9.68
C THR A 4 -31.84 -40.40 -8.77
N ASP A 5 -30.64 -40.18 -9.30
CA ASP A 5 -29.49 -39.67 -8.55
C ASP A 5 -28.67 -38.72 -9.46
N PRO A 6 -28.98 -37.41 -9.44
CA PRO A 6 -28.17 -36.43 -10.15
C PRO A 6 -26.78 -36.37 -9.50
N PRO A 7 -25.70 -36.21 -10.29
CA PRO A 7 -24.36 -36.06 -9.71
C PRO A 7 -24.32 -34.87 -8.75
N LEU A 8 -23.66 -35.07 -7.61
CA LEU A 8 -23.40 -34.02 -6.62
C LEU A 8 -22.73 -32.82 -7.29
N SER A 9 -22.97 -31.63 -6.74
CA SER A 9 -22.46 -30.41 -7.36
C SER A 9 -20.92 -30.40 -7.32
N PRO A 10 -20.26 -29.73 -8.29
CA PRO A 10 -18.82 -29.53 -8.24
C PRO A 10 -18.34 -28.87 -6.93
N LYS A 11 -19.17 -28.03 -6.29
CA LYS A 11 -18.84 -27.42 -4.99
C LYS A 11 -18.72 -28.42 -3.84
N GLU A 12 -19.37 -29.57 -3.96
CA GLU A 12 -19.36 -30.63 -2.94
C GLU A 12 -18.35 -31.73 -3.24
N THR A 13 -17.84 -31.79 -4.47
CA THR A 13 -17.07 -32.94 -4.97
C THR A 13 -15.68 -32.60 -5.49
N LEU A 14 -15.45 -31.35 -5.88
CA LEU A 14 -14.15 -30.91 -6.39
C LEU A 14 -13.38 -30.13 -5.32
N PRO A 15 -12.03 -30.12 -5.42
CA PRO A 15 -11.17 -29.29 -4.57
C PRO A 15 -11.57 -27.81 -4.60
N THR A 16 -11.40 -27.13 -3.48
CA THR A 16 -11.61 -25.69 -3.34
C THR A 16 -10.30 -24.92 -3.57
N MET A 17 -10.36 -23.59 -3.53
CA MET A 17 -9.16 -22.75 -3.57
C MET A 17 -8.19 -22.98 -2.41
N TYR A 18 -8.61 -23.66 -1.33
CA TYR A 18 -7.75 -24.02 -0.21
C TYR A 18 -6.98 -25.33 -0.43
N ASP A 19 -7.40 -26.13 -1.42
CA ASP A 19 -6.87 -27.46 -1.69
C ASP A 19 -5.90 -27.48 -2.89
N LEU A 20 -5.86 -26.40 -3.67
CA LEU A 20 -5.13 -26.30 -4.93
C LEU A 20 -3.86 -25.44 -4.77
N PRO A 21 -2.66 -26.03 -4.71
CA PRO A 21 -1.39 -25.29 -4.59
C PRO A 21 -0.95 -24.68 -5.94
N SER A 22 0.11 -23.86 -5.91
CA SER A 22 0.79 -23.41 -7.14
C SER A 22 1.40 -24.60 -7.89
N GLU A 23 1.53 -24.44 -9.21
CA GLU A 23 2.28 -25.40 -10.03
C GLU A 23 3.78 -25.33 -9.78
N ASP A 24 4.27 -24.20 -9.24
CA ASP A 24 5.63 -24.03 -8.76
C ASP A 24 5.71 -24.40 -7.26
N PRO A 25 6.42 -25.49 -6.88
CA PRO A 25 6.57 -25.88 -5.48
C PRO A 25 7.34 -24.87 -4.62
N GLU A 26 8.09 -23.94 -5.24
CA GLU A 26 8.82 -22.89 -4.53
C GLU A 26 7.96 -21.65 -4.22
N GLU A 27 6.81 -21.50 -4.88
CA GLU A 27 5.82 -20.46 -4.55
C GLU A 27 5.03 -20.84 -3.30
N LYS A 28 5.46 -20.28 -2.16
CA LYS A 28 4.82 -20.53 -0.85
C LYS A 28 3.43 -19.89 -0.69
N GLY A 29 3.06 -18.95 -1.55
CA GLY A 29 1.79 -18.22 -1.48
C GLY A 29 1.13 -18.10 -2.85
N LEU A 30 -0.20 -18.11 -2.88
CA LEU A 30 -0.96 -17.88 -4.10
C LEU A 30 -1.24 -16.39 -4.29
N PRO A 31 -1.24 -15.89 -5.54
CA PRO A 31 -1.81 -14.58 -5.84
C PRO A 31 -3.25 -14.52 -5.34
N ASP A 32 -3.59 -13.50 -4.56
CA ASP A 32 -4.94 -13.34 -4.04
C ASP A 32 -5.47 -11.90 -4.15
N GLN A 33 -6.79 -11.79 -4.02
CA GLN A 33 -7.48 -10.51 -4.21
C GLN A 33 -7.12 -9.47 -3.15
N PHE A 34 -6.84 -9.88 -1.91
CA PHE A 34 -6.48 -8.95 -0.85
C PHE A 34 -5.13 -8.30 -1.12
N HIS A 35 -4.11 -9.07 -1.53
CA HIS A 35 -2.79 -8.54 -1.84
C HIS A 35 -2.91 -7.48 -2.95
N LEU A 36 -3.65 -7.77 -4.02
CA LEU A 36 -3.93 -6.80 -5.08
C LEU A 36 -4.56 -5.50 -4.53
N LEU A 37 -5.62 -5.62 -3.73
CA LEU A 37 -6.37 -4.46 -3.22
C LEU A 37 -5.55 -3.65 -2.20
N GLN A 38 -4.90 -4.32 -1.25
CA GLN A 38 -4.11 -3.70 -0.20
C GLN A 38 -2.93 -2.90 -0.77
N ARG A 39 -2.21 -3.47 -1.75
CA ARG A 39 -1.10 -2.79 -2.43
C ARG A 39 -1.58 -1.59 -3.24
N GLN A 40 -2.74 -1.70 -3.89
CA GLN A 40 -3.32 -0.58 -4.61
C GLN A 40 -3.72 0.56 -3.65
N LEU A 41 -4.34 0.24 -2.50
CA LEU A 41 -4.69 1.24 -1.49
C LEU A 41 -3.45 1.95 -0.94
N LEU A 42 -2.36 1.19 -0.68
CA LEU A 42 -1.08 1.77 -0.27
C LEU A 42 -0.57 2.77 -1.32
N SER A 43 -0.55 2.39 -2.60
CA SER A 43 -0.10 3.29 -3.68
C SER A 43 -1.01 4.51 -3.86
N GLU A 44 -2.34 4.33 -3.82
CA GLU A 44 -3.31 5.42 -4.01
C GLU A 44 -3.29 6.46 -2.89
N THR A 45 -2.84 6.07 -1.69
CA THR A 45 -2.83 6.93 -0.52
C THR A 45 -1.41 7.37 -0.11
N PHE A 46 -0.37 6.93 -0.81
CA PHE A 46 1.02 7.35 -0.54
C PHE A 46 1.32 8.71 -1.18
N THR A 47 1.02 9.78 -0.45
CA THR A 47 1.17 11.17 -0.93
C THR A 47 2.04 12.02 0.03
N PRO A 48 3.34 11.72 0.17
CA PRO A 48 4.21 12.44 1.10
C PRO A 48 4.32 13.92 0.71
N GLY A 49 3.95 14.81 1.63
CA GLY A 49 3.82 16.26 1.35
C GLY A 49 5.14 16.98 1.11
N ASN A 50 6.26 16.37 1.48
CA ASN A 50 7.61 16.91 1.33
C ASN A 50 8.37 16.39 0.10
N TYR A 51 7.72 15.61 -0.77
CA TYR A 51 8.26 15.17 -2.06
C TYR A 51 7.32 15.57 -3.20
N LYS A 52 7.89 15.84 -4.39
CA LYS A 52 7.08 15.99 -5.59
C LYS A 52 6.63 14.64 -6.10
N MET A 53 5.47 14.59 -6.75
CA MET A 53 4.94 13.36 -7.34
C MET A 53 5.89 12.74 -8.37
N GLU A 54 6.65 13.57 -9.09
CA GLU A 54 7.63 13.07 -10.08
C GLU A 54 8.91 12.50 -9.44
N GLU A 55 9.08 12.67 -8.12
CA GLU A 55 10.25 12.22 -7.34
C GLU A 55 9.91 11.03 -6.42
N ILE A 56 8.75 10.40 -6.65
CA ILE A 56 8.25 9.27 -5.88
C ILE A 56 8.06 8.10 -6.82
N PHE A 57 8.61 6.95 -6.46
CA PHE A 57 8.34 5.69 -7.14
C PHE A 57 7.81 4.67 -6.15
N THR A 58 6.63 4.10 -6.43
CA THR A 58 6.05 2.99 -5.67
C THR A 58 5.91 1.79 -6.59
N ALA A 59 6.18 0.59 -6.08
CA ALA A 59 5.96 -0.64 -6.83
C ALA A 59 5.52 -1.78 -5.94
N SER A 60 4.97 -2.80 -6.58
CA SER A 60 4.42 -4.00 -5.97
C SER A 60 4.75 -5.21 -6.80
N ASP A 61 5.13 -6.32 -6.17
CA ASP A 61 5.56 -7.56 -6.84
C ASP A 61 6.68 -7.38 -7.88
N MET A 62 7.40 -6.26 -7.83
CA MET A 62 8.47 -5.92 -8.77
C MET A 62 9.80 -6.50 -8.28
N ASN A 63 10.58 -7.08 -9.20
CA ASN A 63 11.93 -7.56 -8.87
C ASN A 63 12.79 -6.38 -8.42
N LEU A 64 13.27 -6.46 -7.19
CA LEU A 64 14.20 -5.54 -6.54
C LEU A 64 15.58 -6.19 -6.50
N TYR A 65 16.47 -5.77 -7.41
CA TYR A 65 17.84 -6.23 -7.49
C TYR A 65 18.76 -5.33 -6.65
N TYR A 66 19.58 -5.95 -5.80
CA TYR A 66 20.28 -5.23 -4.72
C TYR A 66 21.80 -5.48 -4.62
N ASP A 67 22.35 -6.52 -5.26
CA ASP A 67 23.78 -6.82 -5.21
C ASP A 67 24.38 -6.94 -6.62
N SER A 68 25.22 -5.97 -6.99
CA SER A 68 25.89 -5.97 -8.31
C SER A 68 26.90 -7.10 -8.48
N ARG A 69 27.34 -7.75 -7.39
CA ARG A 69 28.22 -8.94 -7.45
C ARG A 69 27.42 -10.22 -7.64
N HIS A 70 26.13 -10.19 -7.34
CA HIS A 70 25.19 -11.28 -7.56
C HIS A 70 23.97 -10.75 -8.33
N PRO A 71 24.15 -10.32 -9.60
CA PRO A 71 23.15 -9.53 -10.32
C PRO A 71 21.84 -10.27 -10.63
N LEU A 72 21.81 -11.59 -10.43
CA LEU A 72 20.61 -12.42 -10.57
C LEU A 72 19.83 -12.56 -9.25
N TRP A 73 20.35 -12.05 -8.13
CA TRP A 73 19.65 -12.08 -6.85
C TRP A 73 18.70 -10.89 -6.74
N TYR A 74 17.44 -11.20 -6.45
CA TYR A 74 16.39 -10.22 -6.22
C TYR A 74 15.48 -10.63 -5.08
N LYS A 75 14.69 -9.67 -4.61
CA LYS A 75 13.46 -9.91 -3.84
C LYS A 75 12.27 -9.31 -4.55
N ARG A 76 11.07 -9.73 -4.17
CA ARG A 76 9.80 -9.19 -4.68
C ARG A 76 8.98 -8.74 -3.47
N PRO A 77 9.20 -7.51 -2.96
CA PRO A 77 8.37 -6.99 -1.89
C PRO A 77 6.92 -6.87 -2.35
N ASP A 78 5.96 -7.12 -1.44
CA ASP A 78 4.55 -6.88 -1.75
C ASP A 78 4.29 -5.43 -2.14
N TRP A 79 4.92 -4.49 -1.42
CA TRP A 79 4.91 -3.08 -1.78
C TRP A 79 6.17 -2.38 -1.26
N PHE A 80 6.68 -1.41 -2.00
CA PHE A 80 7.75 -0.52 -1.53
C PHE A 80 7.66 0.86 -2.15
N ALA A 81 8.30 1.84 -1.50
CA ALA A 81 8.49 3.18 -2.05
C ALA A 81 9.96 3.59 -2.03
N ALA A 82 10.44 4.14 -3.15
CA ALA A 82 11.70 4.86 -3.26
C ALA A 82 11.42 6.35 -3.46
N LEU A 83 12.19 7.20 -2.79
CA LEU A 83 11.96 8.64 -2.70
C LEU A 83 13.18 9.40 -3.24
N GLY A 84 12.95 10.54 -3.90
CA GLY A 84 14.01 11.28 -4.58
C GLY A 84 14.47 10.63 -5.88
N VAL A 85 13.69 9.70 -6.43
CA VAL A 85 13.93 9.06 -7.74
C VAL A 85 12.88 9.48 -8.74
N PRO A 86 13.22 9.70 -10.02
CA PRO A 86 12.25 10.01 -11.05
C PRO A 86 11.17 8.92 -11.17
N TYR A 87 9.90 9.32 -11.29
CA TYR A 87 8.79 8.40 -11.51
C TYR A 87 8.99 7.54 -12.77
N LEU A 88 9.48 8.15 -13.85
CA LEU A 88 9.82 7.47 -15.10
C LEU A 88 11.32 7.14 -15.16
N TYR A 89 11.64 5.97 -15.68
CA TYR A 89 13.00 5.48 -15.88
C TYR A 89 13.66 6.10 -17.13
N GLY A 90 15.00 6.09 -17.18
CA GLY A 90 15.78 6.42 -18.38
C GLY A 90 15.51 7.82 -18.92
N GLU A 91 15.88 8.86 -18.17
CA GLU A 91 15.66 10.27 -18.54
C GLU A 91 14.17 10.63 -18.75
N GLN A 92 13.29 10.05 -17.94
CA GLN A 92 11.84 10.25 -17.97
C GLN A 92 11.12 9.73 -19.22
N GLN A 93 11.59 8.62 -19.79
CA GLN A 93 11.06 8.11 -21.07
C GLN A 93 10.28 6.80 -20.94
N ASP A 94 10.51 6.01 -19.88
CA ASP A 94 9.96 4.65 -19.79
C ASP A 94 9.46 4.25 -18.40
N LEU A 95 8.71 3.15 -18.33
CA LEU A 95 8.31 2.48 -17.09
C LEU A 95 9.35 1.45 -16.67
N ARG A 96 9.38 1.14 -15.37
CA ARG A 96 10.30 0.14 -14.82
C ARG A 96 9.76 -1.27 -15.00
N LEU A 97 10.57 -2.15 -15.60
CA LEU A 97 10.33 -3.61 -15.59
C LEU A 97 10.82 -4.26 -14.29
N SER A 98 11.80 -3.64 -13.64
CA SER A 98 12.39 -4.03 -12.37
C SER A 98 13.04 -2.82 -11.72
N TYR A 99 13.31 -2.91 -10.42
CA TYR A 99 14.06 -1.88 -9.70
C TYR A 99 15.48 -2.37 -9.45
N VAL A 100 16.45 -1.75 -10.12
CA VAL A 100 17.86 -2.16 -10.08
C VAL A 100 18.63 -1.13 -9.28
N VAL A 101 18.88 -1.41 -8.00
CA VAL A 101 19.41 -0.44 -7.04
C VAL A 101 20.72 0.20 -7.47
N TRP A 102 21.65 -0.57 -8.06
CA TRP A 102 22.94 -0.03 -8.51
C TRP A 102 22.84 0.83 -9.78
N GLN A 103 21.71 0.83 -10.48
CA GLN A 103 21.41 1.74 -11.59
C GLN A 103 20.61 2.97 -11.10
N GLU A 104 19.67 2.75 -10.17
CA GLU A 104 18.83 3.81 -9.59
C GLU A 104 19.60 4.70 -8.62
N GLY A 105 20.62 4.16 -7.93
CA GLY A 105 21.44 4.86 -6.94
C GLY A 105 20.73 5.15 -5.61
N VAL A 106 19.48 4.71 -5.45
CA VAL A 106 18.64 4.95 -4.29
C VAL A 106 18.03 3.63 -3.81
N ASN A 107 18.07 3.39 -2.50
CA ASN A 107 17.39 2.25 -1.88
C ASN A 107 15.93 2.61 -1.55
N PRO A 108 15.03 1.62 -1.45
CA PRO A 108 13.70 1.86 -0.92
C PRO A 108 13.74 2.56 0.45
N HIS A 109 12.82 3.52 0.65
CA HIS A 109 12.62 4.21 1.92
C HIS A 109 11.76 3.40 2.88
N ILE A 110 10.76 2.70 2.33
CA ILE A 110 9.90 1.79 3.07
C ILE A 110 9.62 0.55 2.24
N VAL A 111 9.59 -0.61 2.90
CA VAL A 111 9.08 -1.88 2.37
C VAL A 111 7.92 -2.34 3.24
N VAL A 112 6.84 -2.84 2.62
CA VAL A 112 5.69 -3.46 3.26
C VAL A 112 5.58 -4.90 2.75
N GLU A 113 5.46 -5.85 3.67
CA GLU A 113 5.16 -7.26 3.40
C GLU A 113 3.81 -7.62 4.01
N LEU A 114 3.02 -8.38 3.27
CA LEU A 114 1.67 -8.82 3.62
C LEU A 114 1.75 -10.31 3.92
N LEU A 115 1.43 -10.70 5.15
CA LEU A 115 1.56 -12.09 5.56
C LEU A 115 0.52 -12.96 4.85
N SER A 116 1.03 -14.01 4.23
CA SER A 116 0.24 -15.15 3.78
C SER A 116 0.52 -16.36 4.70
N PRO A 117 -0.42 -17.30 4.83
CA PRO A 117 -0.25 -18.43 5.74
C PRO A 117 1.07 -19.18 5.45
N GLY A 118 1.96 -19.26 6.44
CA GLY A 118 3.24 -19.99 6.33
C GLY A 118 4.45 -19.17 5.89
N THR A 119 4.31 -17.84 5.69
CA THR A 119 5.42 -16.93 5.33
C THR A 119 6.04 -16.20 6.54
N GLU A 120 5.42 -16.31 7.71
CA GLU A 120 5.70 -15.51 8.90
C GLU A 120 7.16 -15.65 9.38
N LYS A 121 7.69 -16.87 9.35
CA LYS A 121 9.08 -17.12 9.77
C LYS A 121 10.10 -16.48 8.83
N GLU A 122 9.79 -16.38 7.54
CA GLU A 122 10.70 -15.78 6.57
C GLU A 122 10.68 -14.26 6.68
N ASP A 123 9.49 -13.66 6.77
CA ASP A 123 9.30 -12.21 6.85
C ASP A 123 9.81 -11.63 8.17
N LEU A 124 9.85 -12.44 9.24
CA LEU A 124 10.45 -12.11 10.54
C LEU A 124 11.93 -12.50 10.67
N GLY A 125 12.57 -12.99 9.61
CA GLY A 125 13.99 -13.35 9.62
C GLY A 125 14.35 -14.54 10.53
N GLN A 126 13.39 -15.43 10.79
CA GLN A 126 13.53 -16.59 11.67
C GLN A 126 13.91 -17.89 10.92
N THR A 127 14.28 -17.80 9.65
CA THR A 127 14.72 -18.94 8.84
C THR A 127 16.24 -19.13 8.94
N LEU A 128 16.68 -20.39 9.02
CA LEU A 128 18.10 -20.74 9.04
C LEU A 128 18.72 -20.52 7.65
N ARG A 129 19.93 -19.97 7.63
CA ARG A 129 20.67 -19.62 6.41
C ARG A 129 21.26 -20.85 5.74
N ASP A 130 21.09 -20.90 4.41
CA ASP A 130 21.93 -21.68 3.50
C ASP A 130 22.90 -20.71 2.80
N VAL A 131 24.19 -21.00 2.80
CA VAL A 131 25.22 -20.09 2.25
C VAL A 131 25.14 -20.00 0.72
N GLU A 132 24.58 -21.03 0.06
CA GLU A 132 24.42 -21.06 -1.39
C GLU A 132 23.12 -20.38 -1.87
N LYS A 133 22.26 -19.92 -0.96
CA LYS A 133 20.98 -19.26 -1.29
C LYS A 133 21.03 -17.75 -1.01
N PRO A 134 20.23 -16.94 -1.73
CA PRO A 134 20.10 -15.51 -1.43
C PRO A 134 19.68 -15.30 0.03
N PRO A 135 20.18 -14.24 0.71
CA PRO A 135 19.79 -13.98 2.10
C PRO A 135 18.28 -13.80 2.28
N GLY A 136 17.81 -13.92 3.53
CA GLY A 136 16.41 -13.68 3.88
C GLY A 136 16.02 -12.21 3.67
N LYS A 137 14.72 -11.95 3.51
CA LYS A 137 14.17 -10.59 3.32
C LYS A 137 14.67 -9.62 4.41
N TRP A 138 14.61 -10.04 5.68
CA TRP A 138 15.09 -9.26 6.81
C TRP A 138 16.55 -8.83 6.68
N GLU A 139 17.46 -9.76 6.38
CA GLU A 139 18.89 -9.48 6.22
C GLU A 139 19.15 -8.50 5.07
N ILE A 140 18.44 -8.68 3.95
CA ILE A 140 18.56 -7.78 2.79
C ILE A 140 18.08 -6.38 3.14
N TYR A 141 16.88 -6.24 3.69
CA TYR A 141 16.30 -4.93 3.99
C TYR A 141 17.10 -4.21 5.10
N GLU A 142 17.49 -4.92 6.16
CA GLU A 142 18.20 -4.34 7.31
C GLU A 142 19.68 -4.06 7.02
N GLN A 143 20.40 -5.01 6.42
CA GLN A 143 21.87 -5.01 6.40
C GLN A 143 22.44 -4.59 5.05
N ILE A 144 21.76 -4.92 3.94
CA ILE A 144 22.25 -4.62 2.59
C ILE A 144 21.64 -3.33 2.06
N LEU A 145 20.30 -3.27 1.96
CA LEU A 145 19.57 -2.13 1.45
C LEU A 145 19.40 -1.01 2.47
N ARG A 146 19.56 -1.31 3.76
CA ARG A 146 19.43 -0.32 4.85
C ARG A 146 18.10 0.44 4.75
N VAL A 147 17.01 -0.26 4.43
CA VAL A 147 15.67 0.33 4.27
C VAL A 147 15.27 0.96 5.62
N PRO A 148 14.95 2.25 5.69
CA PRO A 148 14.64 2.91 6.96
C PRO A 148 13.43 2.33 7.70
N TYR A 149 12.39 1.93 6.97
CA TYR A 149 11.14 1.43 7.52
C TYR A 149 10.74 0.10 6.89
N TYR A 150 10.39 -0.88 7.73
CA TYR A 150 9.90 -2.18 7.30
C TYR A 150 8.59 -2.50 8.01
N ALA A 151 7.51 -2.65 7.25
CA ALA A 151 6.18 -2.91 7.77
C ALA A 151 5.74 -4.33 7.43
N ILE A 152 5.08 -4.98 8.38
CA ILE A 152 4.45 -6.28 8.21
C ILE A 152 2.98 -6.15 8.58
N PHE A 153 2.09 -6.74 7.78
CA PHE A 153 0.67 -6.78 8.09
C PHE A 153 0.08 -8.18 7.93
N ASP A 154 -0.50 -8.70 9.01
CA ASP A 154 -1.32 -9.91 9.01
C ASP A 154 -2.80 -9.54 8.88
N ARG A 155 -3.42 -9.87 7.75
CA ARG A 155 -4.85 -9.63 7.52
C ARG A 155 -5.77 -10.48 8.40
N TYR A 156 -5.33 -11.67 8.80
CA TYR A 156 -6.16 -12.61 9.55
C TYR A 156 -6.26 -12.22 11.02
N GLN A 157 -5.17 -11.71 11.58
CA GLN A 157 -5.12 -11.17 12.94
C GLN A 157 -5.34 -9.66 12.99
N SER A 158 -5.34 -8.98 11.85
CA SER A 158 -5.30 -7.52 11.73
C SER A 158 -4.11 -6.92 12.49
N GLU A 159 -2.99 -7.65 12.52
CA GLU A 159 -1.78 -7.26 13.23
C GLU A 159 -0.88 -6.45 12.30
N PHE A 160 -0.66 -5.18 12.66
CA PHE A 160 0.32 -4.32 12.02
C PHE A 160 1.57 -4.25 12.90
N ARG A 161 2.73 -4.44 12.28
CA ARG A 161 4.04 -4.29 12.92
C ARG A 161 4.90 -3.38 12.08
N MET A 162 5.62 -2.48 12.74
CA MET A 162 6.55 -1.55 12.09
C MET A 162 7.93 -1.74 12.71
N PHE A 163 8.95 -1.80 11.87
CA PHE A 163 10.34 -1.85 12.26
C PHE A 163 11.07 -0.65 11.69
N GLN A 164 11.92 -0.06 12.51
CA GLN A 164 12.74 1.10 12.16
C GLN A 164 14.21 0.76 12.24
N LEU A 165 14.97 1.20 11.25
CA LEU A 165 16.41 1.01 11.25
C LEU A 165 17.06 2.10 12.12
N ASN A 166 17.67 1.69 13.23
CA ASN A 166 18.39 2.63 14.09
C ASN A 166 19.66 3.16 13.43
N GLY A 167 20.05 4.38 13.78
CA GLY A 167 21.38 4.92 13.51
C GLY A 167 21.68 5.31 12.06
N VAL A 168 20.70 5.81 11.30
CA VAL A 168 20.94 6.41 9.96
C VAL A 168 21.96 7.58 10.04
N HIS A 169 22.24 8.10 11.24
CA HIS A 169 23.20 9.19 11.50
C HIS A 169 24.31 8.85 12.52
N GLU A 170 24.43 7.61 13.00
CA GLU A 170 25.44 7.23 14.00
C GLU A 170 26.53 6.30 13.44
N VAL A 171 27.79 6.65 13.73
CA VAL A 171 29.02 6.09 13.13
C VAL A 171 29.35 4.68 13.66
N SER A 172 28.51 4.09 14.51
CA SER A 172 28.78 2.78 15.11
C SER A 172 28.07 1.66 14.35
N LEU A 173 28.79 1.00 13.45
CA LEU A 173 28.34 -0.13 12.62
C LEU A 173 27.80 -1.36 13.40
N LYS A 174 27.80 -1.34 14.75
CA LYS A 174 27.41 -2.48 15.60
C LYS A 174 25.99 -2.40 16.18
N GLU A 175 25.31 -1.25 16.12
CA GLU A 175 23.94 -1.08 16.70
C GLU A 175 22.86 -0.76 15.65
N ASN A 176 23.24 -0.83 14.38
CA ASN A 176 22.44 -0.43 13.22
C ASN A 176 21.46 -1.53 12.76
N ARG A 177 20.62 -2.01 13.68
CA ARG A 177 19.62 -3.07 13.48
C ARG A 177 18.21 -2.51 13.45
N TYR A 178 17.27 -3.29 12.93
CA TYR A 178 15.85 -3.00 13.08
C TYR A 178 15.43 -3.15 14.54
N THR A 179 14.67 -2.17 15.03
CA THR A 179 13.88 -2.31 16.25
C THR A 179 12.41 -2.17 15.94
N GLU A 180 11.60 -3.01 16.57
CA GLU A 180 10.16 -2.91 16.48
C GLU A 180 9.68 -1.62 17.14
N ALA A 181 8.94 -0.83 16.38
CA ALA A 181 8.40 0.43 16.82
C ALA A 181 7.13 0.20 17.65
N THR A 182 6.99 1.00 18.72
CA THR A 182 5.74 1.02 19.48
C THR A 182 4.66 1.73 18.68
N LEU A 183 3.58 1.02 18.38
CA LEU A 183 2.41 1.58 17.72
C LEU A 183 1.49 2.27 18.73
N THR A 184 0.85 3.35 18.31
CA THR A 184 -0.24 3.99 19.07
C THR A 184 -1.51 3.86 18.24
N ASP A 185 -2.56 3.24 18.79
CA ASP A 185 -3.83 3.03 18.07
C ASP A 185 -3.65 2.33 16.71
N ASN A 186 -2.79 1.30 16.65
CA ASN A 186 -2.40 0.63 15.41
C ASN A 186 -1.89 1.56 14.31
N ARG A 187 -1.24 2.67 14.70
CA ARG A 187 -0.64 3.66 13.80
C ARG A 187 0.81 3.90 14.16
N PHE A 188 1.56 4.24 13.12
CA PHE A 188 2.95 4.66 13.19
C PHE A 188 3.17 5.92 12.36
N TRP A 189 3.77 6.95 12.95
CA TRP A 189 4.09 8.19 12.24
C TRP A 189 5.52 8.16 11.71
N ILE A 190 5.73 8.50 10.44
CA ILE A 190 7.04 8.54 9.79
C ILE A 190 7.44 10.01 9.54
N PRO A 191 8.26 10.61 10.42
CA PRO A 191 8.58 12.04 10.33
C PRO A 191 9.24 12.44 9.02
N SER A 192 10.09 11.58 8.45
CA SER A 192 10.89 11.90 7.26
C SER A 192 10.07 12.09 5.98
N ILE A 193 8.81 11.65 5.95
CA ILE A 193 7.93 11.74 4.78
C ILE A 193 6.60 12.43 5.09
N GLU A 194 6.46 12.97 6.31
CA GLU A 194 5.25 13.63 6.80
C GLU A 194 3.96 12.82 6.55
N LEU A 195 4.05 11.49 6.71
CA LEU A 195 2.93 10.57 6.64
C LEU A 195 3.01 9.55 7.76
N GLY A 196 1.86 9.02 8.15
CA GLY A 196 1.79 7.86 9.00
C GLY A 196 1.10 6.70 8.31
N LEU A 197 1.43 5.49 8.72
CA LEU A 197 0.81 4.24 8.26
C LEU A 197 0.05 3.62 9.43
N GLY A 198 -1.14 3.10 9.19
CA GLY A 198 -1.87 2.38 10.22
C GLY A 198 -3.03 1.56 9.70
N VAL A 199 -3.69 0.87 10.63
CA VAL A 199 -4.85 0.03 10.32
C VAL A 199 -6.12 0.89 10.31
N TRP A 200 -6.73 0.98 9.14
CA TRP A 200 -8.01 1.63 8.90
C TRP A 200 -9.12 0.58 8.72
N GLU A 201 -10.14 0.64 9.56
CA GLU A 201 -11.36 -0.15 9.38
C GLU A 201 -12.32 0.55 8.42
N GLY A 202 -12.55 -0.05 7.25
CA GLY A 202 -13.49 0.50 6.30
C GLY A 202 -13.63 -0.25 4.99
N SER A 203 -14.39 0.35 4.08
CA SER A 203 -14.71 -0.24 2.77
C SER A 203 -13.80 0.32 1.69
N TYR A 204 -12.93 -0.53 1.14
CA TYR A 204 -12.17 -0.23 -0.06
C TYR A 204 -12.64 -1.13 -1.20
N LYS A 205 -13.02 -0.54 -2.34
CA LYS A 205 -13.61 -1.23 -3.50
C LYS A 205 -14.73 -2.23 -3.13
N ASN A 206 -15.61 -1.82 -2.21
CA ASN A 206 -16.76 -2.58 -1.70
C ASN A 206 -16.41 -3.77 -0.79
N VAL A 207 -15.16 -3.86 -0.33
CA VAL A 207 -14.73 -4.87 0.63
C VAL A 207 -14.49 -4.20 1.97
N ASN A 208 -15.34 -4.51 2.95
CA ASN A 208 -15.25 -3.97 4.30
C ASN A 208 -14.38 -4.87 5.18
N MET A 209 -13.20 -4.37 5.55
CA MET A 209 -12.26 -5.08 6.42
C MET A 209 -11.19 -4.10 6.95
N PRO A 210 -10.29 -4.54 7.83
CA PRO A 210 -9.11 -3.77 8.20
C PRO A 210 -8.10 -3.69 7.04
N TRP A 211 -7.61 -2.49 6.76
CA TRP A 211 -6.63 -2.22 5.72
C TRP A 211 -5.47 -1.40 6.26
N LEU A 212 -4.24 -1.63 5.78
CA LEU A 212 -3.21 -0.61 5.91
C LEU A 212 -3.53 0.59 5.02
N ARG A 213 -3.47 1.79 5.60
CA ARG A 213 -3.73 3.05 4.90
C ARG A 213 -2.84 4.17 5.43
N TRP A 214 -2.48 5.09 4.55
CA TRP A 214 -1.71 6.27 4.94
C TRP A 214 -2.62 7.34 5.56
N TYR A 215 -2.10 8.07 6.54
CA TYR A 215 -2.75 9.20 7.20
C TYR A 215 -1.82 10.42 7.27
N ASP A 216 -2.40 11.61 7.31
CA ASP A 216 -1.70 12.89 7.34
C ASP A 216 -1.30 13.32 8.76
N LYS A 217 -0.58 14.44 8.87
CA LYS A 217 -0.13 15.01 10.15
C LYS A 217 -1.26 15.38 11.12
N ASP A 218 -2.47 15.57 10.61
CA ASP A 218 -3.66 15.93 11.38
C ASP A 218 -4.43 14.66 11.83
N GLY A 219 -3.94 13.48 11.47
CA GLY A 219 -4.53 12.18 11.82
C GLY A 219 -5.62 11.72 10.87
N ASN A 220 -5.88 12.44 9.77
CA ASN A 220 -6.89 12.08 8.79
C ASN A 220 -6.33 11.06 7.81
N TRP A 221 -7.13 10.04 7.48
CA TRP A 221 -6.77 9.10 6.44
C TRP A 221 -6.66 9.81 5.09
N VAL A 222 -5.54 9.61 4.40
CA VAL A 222 -5.34 10.16 3.05
C VAL A 222 -6.38 9.53 2.14
N LEU A 223 -7.11 10.37 1.41
CA LEU A 223 -8.17 9.94 0.50
C LEU A 223 -7.59 9.29 -0.75
N THR A 224 -8.20 8.20 -1.18
CA THR A 224 -8.01 7.68 -2.54
C THR A 224 -8.51 8.71 -3.56
N PRO A 225 -8.05 8.65 -4.81
CA PRO A 225 -8.55 9.52 -5.87
C PRO A 225 -10.08 9.48 -6.01
N THR A 226 -10.68 8.29 -5.90
CA THR A 226 -12.14 8.12 -5.98
C THR A 226 -12.88 8.76 -4.81
N GLU A 227 -12.38 8.65 -3.57
CA GLU A 227 -12.99 9.32 -2.42
C GLU A 227 -12.86 10.84 -2.53
N PHE A 228 -11.71 11.34 -3.00
CA PHE A 228 -11.48 12.76 -3.24
C PHE A 228 -12.45 13.32 -4.29
N GLU A 229 -12.61 12.64 -5.43
CA GLU A 229 -13.57 13.02 -6.48
C GLU A 229 -15.01 13.05 -5.96
N ARG A 230 -15.42 12.04 -5.19
CA ARG A 230 -16.75 12.01 -4.56
C ARG A 230 -16.95 13.18 -3.61
N GLN A 231 -15.97 13.47 -2.75
CA GLN A 231 -16.06 14.59 -1.81
C GLN A 231 -16.19 15.92 -2.55
N ARG A 232 -15.45 16.12 -3.66
CA ARG A 232 -15.58 17.33 -4.49
C ARG A 232 -16.96 17.43 -5.14
N ALA A 233 -17.46 16.34 -5.72
CA ALA A 233 -18.77 16.30 -6.35
C ALA A 233 -19.90 16.60 -5.34
N ASP A 234 -19.82 16.04 -4.14
CA ASP A 234 -20.79 16.29 -3.08
C ASP A 234 -20.73 17.75 -2.59
N GLN A 235 -19.53 18.31 -2.47
CA GLN A 235 -19.36 19.71 -2.11
C GLN A 235 -19.94 20.65 -3.18
N GLU A 236 -19.70 20.37 -4.46
CA GLU A 236 -20.26 21.15 -5.57
C GLU A 236 -21.79 21.07 -5.61
N ARG A 237 -22.36 19.87 -5.41
CA ARG A 237 -23.82 19.68 -5.31
C ARG A 237 -24.41 20.48 -4.16
N GLN A 238 -23.79 20.46 -2.99
CA GLN A 238 -24.26 21.24 -1.84
C GLN A 238 -24.21 22.75 -2.10
N ARG A 239 -23.16 23.25 -2.77
CA ARG A 239 -23.06 24.67 -3.13
C ARG A 239 -24.15 25.08 -4.13
N ALA A 240 -24.35 24.29 -5.18
CA ALA A 240 -25.39 24.54 -6.18
C ALA A 240 -26.80 24.55 -5.55
N GLU A 241 -27.07 23.62 -4.62
CA GLU A 241 -28.35 23.57 -3.92
C GLU A 241 -28.54 24.78 -2.99
N GLN A 242 -27.49 25.21 -2.27
CA GLN A 242 -27.56 26.42 -1.44
C GLN A 242 -27.78 27.69 -2.27
N GLU A 243 -27.14 27.81 -3.42
CA GLU A 243 -27.32 28.93 -4.33
C GLU A 243 -28.72 28.95 -4.90
N ARG A 244 -29.22 27.80 -5.36
CA ARG A 244 -30.61 27.65 -5.82
C ARG A 244 -31.61 28.08 -4.76
N GLN A 245 -31.46 27.61 -3.52
CA GLN A 245 -32.36 28.00 -2.42
C GLN A 245 -32.30 29.49 -2.10
N LYS A 246 -31.11 30.12 -2.18
CA LYS A 246 -30.98 31.58 -2.01
C LYS A 246 -31.67 32.34 -3.14
N THR A 247 -31.48 31.90 -4.38
CA THR A 247 -32.12 32.50 -5.56
C THR A 247 -33.64 32.36 -5.49
N GLU A 248 -34.16 31.18 -5.14
CA GLU A 248 -35.60 30.96 -4.95
C GLU A 248 -36.18 31.85 -3.84
N ARG A 249 -35.48 32.00 -2.72
CA ARG A 249 -35.89 32.93 -1.64
C ARG A 249 -35.87 34.38 -2.08
N LEU A 250 -34.85 34.80 -2.83
CA LEU A 250 -34.75 36.17 -3.33
C LEU A 250 -35.86 36.46 -4.34
N ILE A 251 -36.12 35.54 -5.27
CA ILE A 251 -37.25 35.64 -6.21
C ILE A 251 -38.58 35.76 -5.46
N ALA A 252 -38.79 34.96 -4.43
CA ALA A 252 -40.00 35.05 -3.60
C ALA A 252 -40.12 36.40 -2.87
N GLN A 253 -39.03 36.94 -2.34
CA GLN A 253 -39.00 38.27 -1.71
C GLN A 253 -39.27 39.40 -2.71
N LEU A 254 -38.66 39.35 -3.90
CA LEU A 254 -38.87 40.33 -4.96
C LEU A 254 -40.34 40.33 -5.41
N ARG A 255 -40.92 39.15 -5.63
CA ARG A 255 -42.34 39.01 -5.96
C ARG A 255 -43.25 39.55 -4.85
N ALA A 256 -42.91 39.32 -3.58
CA ALA A 256 -43.65 39.86 -2.44
C ALA A 256 -43.59 41.40 -2.36
N LEU A 257 -42.53 42.01 -2.89
CA LEU A 257 -42.38 43.47 -3.01
C LEU A 257 -43.02 44.04 -4.30
N GLY A 258 -43.67 43.20 -5.12
CA GLY A 258 -44.30 43.61 -6.38
C GLY A 258 -43.32 43.82 -7.54
N VAL A 259 -42.07 43.35 -7.39
CA VAL A 259 -41.07 43.36 -8.46
C VAL A 259 -41.11 42.00 -9.15
N GLU A 260 -41.27 41.99 -10.47
CA GLU A 260 -41.21 40.77 -11.28
C GLU A 260 -39.74 40.54 -11.71
N PRO A 261 -39.03 39.56 -11.12
CA PRO A 261 -37.63 39.31 -11.47
C PRO A 261 -37.53 38.69 -12.87
N ASP A 262 -36.61 39.20 -13.67
CA ASP A 262 -36.24 38.63 -14.97
C ASP A 262 -35.35 37.41 -14.74
N ILE A 263 -35.74 36.26 -15.31
CA ILE A 263 -35.14 34.94 -15.05
C ILE A 263 -34.88 34.24 -16.39
N ASP A 264 -34.20 34.92 -17.31
CA ASP A 264 -33.62 34.31 -18.51
C ASP A 264 -32.22 33.74 -18.25
#